data_AF-A0A2E1XQR6-F1
#
_entry.id   AF-A0A2E1XQR6-F1
#
_cell.length_a   1.000
_cell.length_b   1.000
_cell.length_c   1.000
_cell.angle_alpha   90.00
_cell.angle_beta   90.00
_cell.angle_gamma   90.00
#
_symmetry.space_group_name_H-M   'P 1'
#
loop_
_entity.id
_entity.type
_entity.pdbx_description
1 polymer ?
#
loop_
_entity_poly.entity_id
_entity_poly.type
_entity_poly.pdbx_seq_one_letter_code
_entity_poly.pdbx_strand_id
1 'polypeptide(L)'
;MIKWELGKTYRITSKNKKHILMKKIYCKSDDYNQKIISDEAYRNGWVELVYDGVEEDSKSMNLYFGDGYDPKKGVDVWCFPLTDHFISDGVSGDFSLSDNISKEEKEKLSDLISENGIEIIEEMGWDLEDSEVWFYGDLNIEKQ
;
A
#
# COMPACT_ATOMS: atom_id res chain seq x y z
N MET A 1 24.20 3.49 0.64
CA MET A 1 23.72 4.86 0.94
C MET A 1 23.45 5.66 -0.33
N ILE A 2 22.21 6.11 -0.50
CA ILE A 2 21.79 6.99 -1.60
C ILE A 2 22.12 8.44 -1.22
N LYS A 3 22.69 9.21 -2.15
CA LYS A 3 22.92 10.64 -1.94
C LYS A 3 21.73 11.42 -2.48
N TRP A 4 20.81 11.78 -1.59
CA TRP A 4 19.64 12.59 -1.92
C TRP A 4 20.04 14.05 -2.16
N GLU A 5 19.53 14.64 -3.24
CA GLU A 5 19.80 16.03 -3.66
C GLU A 5 18.55 16.88 -3.42
N LEU A 6 18.72 18.00 -2.69
CA LEU A 6 17.63 18.90 -2.33
C LEU A 6 16.83 19.36 -3.55
N GLY A 7 15.50 19.25 -3.47
CA GLY A 7 14.55 19.66 -4.51
C GLY A 7 14.53 18.74 -5.73
N LYS A 8 15.15 17.55 -5.65
CA LYS A 8 15.13 16.56 -6.74
C LYS A 8 14.04 15.53 -6.54
N THR A 9 13.42 15.16 -7.65
CA THR A 9 12.44 14.07 -7.72
C THR A 9 13.16 12.74 -7.95
N TYR A 10 12.74 11.73 -7.22
CA TYR A 10 13.21 10.37 -7.35
C TYR A 10 12.05 9.45 -7.65
N ARG A 11 12.19 8.66 -8.71
CA ARG A 11 11.25 7.60 -9.04
C ARG A 11 11.70 6.31 -8.40
N ILE A 12 10.81 5.68 -7.65
CA ILE A 12 11.02 4.42 -6.96
C ILE A 12 10.17 3.34 -7.64
N THR A 13 10.79 2.20 -7.92
CA THR A 13 10.19 1.01 -8.54
C THR A 13 10.70 -0.23 -7.83
N SER A 14 9.96 -1.34 -7.91
CA SER A 14 10.53 -2.65 -7.62
C SER A 14 11.33 -3.15 -8.84
N LYS A 15 12.51 -3.76 -8.61
CA LYS A 15 13.33 -4.34 -9.69
C LYS A 15 12.65 -5.54 -10.34
N ASN A 16 11.85 -6.26 -9.56
CA ASN A 16 11.18 -7.48 -9.98
C ASN A 16 9.66 -7.26 -10.02
N LYS A 17 9.02 -7.92 -10.98
CA LYS A 17 7.57 -7.89 -11.16
C LYS A 17 6.84 -8.60 -10.02
N LYS A 18 5.61 -8.16 -9.71
CA LYS A 18 4.74 -8.74 -8.66
C LYS A 18 5.26 -8.54 -7.22
N HIS A 19 5.90 -7.39 -7.00
CA HIS A 19 6.45 -7.00 -5.70
C HIS A 19 5.77 -5.74 -5.13
N ILE A 20 4.55 -5.45 -5.61
CA ILE A 20 3.76 -4.31 -5.17
C ILE A 20 2.45 -4.85 -4.61
N LEU A 21 2.09 -4.41 -3.41
CA LEU A 21 0.85 -4.78 -2.74
C LEU A 21 0.11 -3.51 -2.32
N MET A 22 -1.08 -3.28 -2.85
CA MET A 22 -1.98 -2.25 -2.37
C MET A 22 -2.90 -2.85 -1.31
N LYS A 23 -3.00 -2.20 -0.17
CA LYS A 23 -3.94 -2.56 0.88
C LYS A 23 -5.00 -1.47 0.99
N LYS A 24 -6.25 -1.88 1.10
CA LYS A 24 -7.36 -1.02 1.47
C LYS A 24 -7.94 -1.52 2.78
N ILE A 25 -8.03 -0.63 3.76
CA ILE A 25 -8.51 -0.96 5.10
C ILE A 25 -9.87 -0.31 5.24
N TYR A 26 -10.89 -1.13 5.44
CA TYR A 26 -12.26 -0.70 5.64
C TYR A 26 -12.68 -0.92 7.09
N CYS A 27 -13.39 0.04 7.66
CA CYS A 27 -13.97 -0.06 8.99
C CYS A 27 -15.50 -0.07 8.89
N LYS A 28 -16.16 -0.78 9.82
CA LYS A 28 -17.62 -0.75 9.87
C LYS A 28 -18.08 0.60 10.43
N SER A 29 -18.98 1.30 9.75
CA SER A 29 -19.42 2.65 10.14
C SER A 29 -20.00 2.72 11.55
N ASP A 30 -20.63 1.65 12.04
CA ASP A 30 -21.24 1.55 13.37
C ASP A 30 -20.39 0.82 14.42
N ASP A 31 -19.30 0.16 14.02
CA ASP A 31 -18.34 -0.50 14.92
C ASP A 31 -16.93 -0.50 14.32
N TYR A 32 -16.17 0.57 14.59
CA TYR A 32 -14.79 0.76 14.10
C TYR A 32 -13.79 -0.32 14.55
N ASN A 33 -14.16 -1.21 15.47
CA ASN A 33 -13.31 -2.35 15.81
C ASN A 33 -13.38 -3.44 14.74
N GLN A 34 -14.44 -3.48 13.93
CA GLN A 34 -14.59 -4.43 12.84
C GLN A 34 -13.90 -3.88 11.60
N LYS A 35 -13.03 -4.70 10.99
CA LYS A 35 -12.21 -4.31 9.85
C LYS A 35 -12.25 -5.36 8.75
N ILE A 36 -12.24 -4.88 7.51
CA ILE A 36 -11.97 -5.68 6.31
C ILE A 36 -10.69 -5.13 5.70
N ILE A 37 -9.72 -6.00 5.44
CA ILE A 37 -8.49 -5.63 4.74
C ILE A 37 -8.53 -6.32 3.38
N SER A 38 -8.51 -5.52 2.32
CA SER A 38 -8.38 -6.00 0.95
C SER A 38 -6.96 -5.77 0.46
N ASP A 39 -6.35 -6.84 -0.02
CA ASP A 39 -4.98 -6.87 -0.51
C ASP A 39 -4.98 -7.14 -2.01
N GLU A 40 -4.41 -6.25 -2.82
CA GLU A 40 -4.26 -6.45 -4.25
C GLU A 40 -2.79 -6.35 -4.68
N ALA A 41 -2.28 -7.40 -5.29
CA ALA A 41 -0.92 -7.43 -5.80
C ALA A 41 -0.87 -6.95 -7.25
N TYR A 42 0.14 -6.15 -7.56
CA TYR A 42 0.35 -5.55 -8.87
C TYR A 42 1.68 -5.98 -9.47
N ARG A 43 1.68 -6.20 -10.80
CA ARG A 43 2.89 -6.60 -11.51
C ARG A 43 3.88 -5.46 -11.66
N ASN A 44 3.38 -4.25 -11.93
CA ASN A 44 4.20 -3.09 -12.24
C ASN A 44 3.68 -1.84 -11.54
N GLY A 45 4.59 -0.96 -11.19
CA GLY A 45 4.25 0.34 -10.65
C GLY A 45 5.47 1.13 -10.20
N TRP A 46 5.25 2.41 -9.98
CA TRP A 46 6.25 3.35 -9.50
C TRP A 46 5.60 4.47 -8.71
N VAL A 47 6.39 5.09 -7.86
CA VAL A 47 6.04 6.35 -7.18
C VAL A 47 7.14 7.36 -7.40
N GLU A 48 6.78 8.63 -7.36
CA GLU A 48 7.72 9.75 -7.35
C GLU A 48 7.58 10.55 -6.07
N LEU A 49 8.73 10.89 -5.51
CA LEU A 49 8.83 11.72 -4.32
C LEU A 49 9.89 12.80 -4.53
N VAL A 50 9.70 13.94 -3.88
CA VAL A 50 10.68 15.03 -3.86
C VAL A 50 11.40 15.01 -2.53
N TYR A 51 12.73 15.08 -2.59
CA TYR A 51 13.52 15.28 -1.40
C TYR A 51 13.58 16.77 -1.05
N ASP A 52 12.85 17.20 -0.02
CA ASP A 52 12.71 18.61 0.37
C ASP A 52 13.75 19.08 1.42
N GLY A 53 14.61 18.18 1.88
CA GLY A 53 15.73 18.48 2.76
C GLY A 53 15.38 18.80 4.20
N VAL A 54 14.15 18.52 4.64
CA VAL A 54 13.85 18.51 6.07
C VAL A 54 14.69 17.39 6.71
N GLU A 55 15.47 17.71 7.74
CA GLU A 55 16.51 16.80 8.25
C GLU A 55 15.91 15.46 8.75
N GLU A 56 14.69 15.49 9.28
CA GLU A 56 13.93 14.29 9.66
C GLU A 56 13.57 13.41 8.44
N ASP A 57 13.24 14.02 7.30
CA ASP A 57 12.90 13.31 6.07
C ASP A 57 14.15 12.70 5.41
N SER A 58 15.32 13.32 5.55
CA SER A 58 16.59 12.77 5.02
C SER A 58 17.05 11.48 5.70
N LYS A 59 16.86 11.40 7.02
CA LYS A 59 17.12 10.20 7.80
C LYS A 59 16.07 9.13 7.50
N SER A 60 14.81 9.54 7.39
CA SER A 60 13.70 8.66 7.03
C SER A 60 13.90 8.06 5.64
N MET A 61 14.22 8.86 4.62
CA MET A 61 14.48 8.40 3.25
C MET A 61 15.58 7.33 3.18
N ASN A 62 16.70 7.52 3.88
CA ASN A 62 17.77 6.52 3.93
C ASN A 62 17.42 5.30 4.79
N LEU A 63 16.60 5.47 5.83
CA LEU A 63 16.10 4.37 6.64
C LEU A 63 15.17 3.46 5.81
N TYR A 64 14.27 4.06 5.03
CA TYR A 64 13.23 3.34 4.30
C TYR A 64 13.65 2.87 2.90
N PHE A 65 14.59 3.56 2.24
CA PHE A 65 14.98 3.26 0.86
C PHE A 65 16.49 3.04 0.68
N GLY A 66 17.28 3.28 1.73
CA GLY A 66 18.74 3.14 1.73
C GLY A 66 19.20 1.91 2.51
N ASP A 67 20.15 2.11 3.41
CA ASP A 67 20.82 1.02 4.11
C ASP A 67 19.93 0.32 5.16
N GLY A 68 18.83 0.97 5.58
CA GLY A 68 17.85 0.39 6.49
C GLY A 68 16.75 -0.44 5.81
N TYR A 69 16.70 -0.43 4.48
CA TYR A 69 15.65 -1.14 3.73
C TYR A 69 15.82 -2.66 3.84
N ASP A 70 14.73 -3.35 4.17
CA ASP A 70 14.65 -4.82 4.16
C ASP A 70 13.69 -5.28 3.07
N PRO A 71 14.20 -5.85 1.95
CA PRO A 71 13.39 -6.35 0.84
C PRO A 71 12.31 -7.37 1.24
N LYS A 72 12.47 -8.06 2.37
CA LYS A 72 11.48 -9.04 2.86
C LYS A 72 10.33 -8.40 3.62
N LYS A 73 10.57 -7.27 4.27
CA LYS A 73 9.54 -6.50 4.98
C LYS A 73 8.84 -5.51 4.07
N GLY A 74 9.56 -5.03 3.05
CA GLY A 74 9.07 -3.99 2.16
C GLY A 74 8.98 -2.64 2.87
N VAL A 75 8.43 -1.67 2.15
CA VAL A 75 8.17 -0.31 2.62
C VAL A 75 6.82 0.14 2.09
N ASP A 76 5.99 0.71 2.98
CA ASP A 76 4.81 1.46 2.54
C ASP A 76 5.28 2.78 1.92
N VAL A 77 5.06 2.95 0.63
CA VAL A 77 5.47 4.14 -0.10
C VAL A 77 4.45 5.26 -0.04
N TRP A 78 3.22 5.00 0.43
CA TRP A 78 2.17 6.01 0.59
C TRP A 78 2.27 6.78 1.92
N CYS A 79 3.10 6.33 2.86
CA CYS A 79 3.46 7.12 4.03
C CYS A 79 4.31 8.37 3.71
N PHE A 80 4.77 8.52 2.46
CA PHE A 80 5.52 9.68 1.98
C PHE A 80 4.63 10.62 1.15
N PRO A 81 4.89 11.93 1.18
CA PRO A 81 4.25 12.87 0.26
C PRO A 81 4.73 12.59 -1.17
N LEU A 82 3.85 11.99 -1.97
CA LEU A 82 4.14 11.67 -3.37
C LEU A 82 3.86 12.86 -4.28
N THR A 83 4.70 13.04 -5.30
CA THR A 83 4.43 14.00 -6.38
C THR A 83 3.68 13.38 -7.54
N ASP A 84 3.90 12.10 -7.80
CA ASP A 84 3.21 11.34 -8.83
C ASP A 84 3.29 9.84 -8.53
N HIS A 85 2.43 9.04 -9.14
CA HIS A 85 2.47 7.59 -9.04
C HIS A 85 1.75 6.90 -10.20
N PHE A 86 2.11 5.65 -10.43
CA PHE A 86 1.42 4.78 -11.37
C PHE A 86 1.48 3.35 -10.88
N ILE A 87 0.33 2.69 -10.75
CA ILE A 87 0.21 1.28 -10.35
C ILE A 87 -0.67 0.59 -11.39
N SER A 88 -0.25 -0.57 -11.91
CA SER A 88 -0.98 -1.24 -12.99
C SER A 88 -0.72 -2.75 -13.07
N ASP A 89 -1.56 -3.44 -13.86
CA ASP A 89 -1.47 -4.89 -14.09
C ASP A 89 -1.65 -5.66 -12.78
N GLY A 90 -2.85 -5.52 -12.18
CA GLY A 90 -3.30 -6.30 -11.02
C GLY A 90 -3.28 -7.79 -11.34
N VAL A 91 -2.72 -8.60 -10.43
CA VAL A 91 -2.47 -10.04 -10.68
C VAL A 91 -3.15 -10.98 -9.70
N SER A 92 -3.48 -10.51 -8.50
CA SER A 92 -4.19 -11.27 -7.49
C SER A 92 -4.79 -10.33 -6.47
N GLY A 93 -6.02 -10.61 -6.06
CA GLY A 93 -6.66 -9.97 -4.91
C GLY A 93 -6.99 -11.02 -3.85
N ASP A 94 -6.90 -10.62 -2.59
CA ASP A 94 -7.39 -11.38 -1.44
C ASP A 94 -8.00 -10.41 -0.42
N PHE A 95 -8.76 -10.92 0.54
CA PHE A 95 -9.28 -10.11 1.63
C PHE A 95 -9.33 -10.90 2.94
N SER A 96 -9.29 -10.17 4.05
CA SER A 96 -9.41 -10.74 5.39
C SER A 96 -10.41 -9.97 6.23
N LEU A 97 -11.09 -10.70 7.11
CA LEU A 97 -12.15 -10.19 7.98
C LEU A 97 -11.70 -10.32 9.43
N SER A 98 -11.77 -9.23 10.20
CA SER A 98 -11.35 -9.20 11.60
C SER A 98 -12.11 -10.22 12.47
N ASP A 99 -11.47 -10.70 13.55
CA ASP A 99 -11.99 -11.81 14.37
C ASP A 99 -13.28 -11.51 15.14
N ASN A 100 -13.55 -10.23 15.41
CA ASN A 100 -14.75 -9.75 16.09
C ASN A 100 -15.99 -9.68 15.18
N ILE A 101 -15.87 -9.88 13.87
CA ILE A 101 -17.02 -10.03 12.97
C ILE A 101 -17.64 -11.41 13.21
N SER A 102 -18.97 -11.45 13.36
CA SER A 102 -19.68 -12.70 13.60
C SER A 102 -19.50 -13.69 12.44
N LYS A 103 -19.52 -15.00 12.73
CA LYS A 103 -19.36 -16.03 11.70
C LYS A 103 -20.38 -15.91 10.56
N GLU A 104 -21.65 -15.64 10.91
CA GLU A 104 -22.73 -15.47 9.94
C GLU A 104 -22.48 -14.25 9.03
N GLU A 105 -22.00 -13.15 9.60
CA GLU A 105 -21.65 -11.95 8.83
C GLU A 105 -20.42 -12.20 7.95
N LYS A 106 -19.41 -12.93 8.46
CA LYS A 106 -18.23 -13.31 7.66
C LYS A 106 -18.59 -14.13 6.43
N GLU A 107 -19.50 -15.10 6.57
CA GLU A 107 -19.99 -15.91 5.45
C GLU A 107 -20.72 -15.03 4.42
N LYS A 108 -21.64 -14.16 4.86
CA LYS A 108 -22.35 -13.23 3.97
C LYS A 108 -21.40 -12.28 3.22
N LEU A 109 -20.44 -11.68 3.93
CA LEU A 109 -19.46 -10.77 3.33
C LEU A 109 -18.58 -11.50 2.33
N SER A 110 -18.13 -12.72 2.67
CA SER A 110 -17.26 -13.50 1.78
C SER A 110 -17.96 -13.86 0.47
N ASP A 111 -19.22 -14.29 0.53
CA ASP A 111 -20.02 -14.60 -0.65
C ASP A 111 -20.23 -13.35 -1.52
N LEU A 112 -20.62 -12.23 -0.90
CA LEU A 112 -20.86 -10.96 -1.60
C LEU A 112 -19.60 -10.42 -2.28
N ILE A 113 -18.47 -10.40 -1.58
CA ILE A 113 -17.18 -9.93 -2.11
C ILE A 113 -16.72 -10.84 -3.25
N SER A 114 -16.89 -12.15 -3.13
CA SER A 114 -16.51 -13.10 -4.18
C SER A 114 -17.33 -12.92 -5.46
N GLU A 115 -18.60 -12.53 -5.35
CA GLU A 115 -19.49 -12.31 -6.49
C GLU A 115 -19.33 -10.93 -7.14
N ASN A 116 -19.11 -9.89 -6.33
CA ASN A 116 -19.24 -8.49 -6.77
C ASN A 116 -17.95 -7.67 -6.69
N GLY A 117 -16.88 -8.21 -6.09
CA GLY A 117 -15.68 -7.44 -5.76
C GLY A 117 -15.77 -6.77 -4.39
N ILE A 118 -14.65 -6.24 -3.90
CA ILE A 118 -14.58 -5.65 -2.56
C ILE A 118 -15.44 -4.39 -2.44
N GLU A 119 -15.60 -3.64 -3.53
CA GLU A 119 -16.27 -2.34 -3.56
C GLU A 119 -17.74 -2.40 -3.10
N ILE A 120 -18.39 -3.58 -3.18
CA ILE A 120 -19.77 -3.77 -2.74
C ILE A 120 -19.98 -3.50 -1.25
N ILE A 121 -18.93 -3.64 -0.42
CA ILE A 121 -19.05 -3.47 1.02
C ILE A 121 -19.32 -2.01 1.42
N GLU A 122 -18.93 -1.05 0.57
CA GLU A 122 -19.19 0.38 0.83
C GLU A 122 -20.68 0.67 0.89
N GLU A 123 -21.47 0.02 0.02
CA GLU A 123 -22.95 0.10 0.04
C GLU A 123 -23.56 -0.56 1.29
N MET A 124 -22.80 -1.37 2.02
CA MET A 124 -23.22 -2.08 3.22
C MET A 124 -22.79 -1.39 4.52
N GLY A 125 -22.30 -0.15 4.45
CA GLY A 125 -21.86 0.62 5.61
C GLY A 125 -20.47 0.23 6.11
N TRP A 126 -19.55 -0.04 5.17
CA TRP A 126 -18.13 -0.14 5.43
C TRP A 126 -17.42 1.04 4.78
N ASP A 127 -16.72 1.84 5.56
CA ASP A 127 -16.04 3.03 5.06
C ASP A 127 -14.56 2.72 4.82
N LEU A 128 -13.99 3.24 3.72
CA LEU A 128 -12.56 3.20 3.51
C LEU A 128 -11.87 4.11 4.54
N GLU A 129 -11.12 3.49 5.47
CA GLU A 129 -10.40 4.17 6.54
C GLU A 129 -9.02 4.63 6.07
N ASP A 130 -8.30 3.72 5.40
CA ASP A 130 -6.91 3.95 5.01
C ASP A 130 -6.52 3.13 3.77
N SER A 131 -5.42 3.51 3.14
CA SER A 131 -4.81 2.73 2.07
C SER A 131 -3.29 2.80 2.15
N GLU A 132 -2.66 1.65 1.94
CA GLU A 132 -1.21 1.50 1.97
C GLU A 132 -0.72 0.93 0.63
N VAL A 133 0.48 1.29 0.18
CA VAL A 133 1.09 0.67 -1.00
C VAL A 133 2.49 0.21 -0.65
N TRP A 134 2.67 -1.11 -0.58
CA TRP A 134 3.91 -1.72 -0.15
C TRP A 134 4.76 -2.15 -1.33
N PHE A 135 6.01 -1.70 -1.35
CA PHE A 135 7.02 -2.15 -2.30
C PHE A 135 7.97 -3.13 -1.62
N TYR A 136 7.98 -4.37 -2.10
CA TYR A 136 8.82 -5.47 -1.63
C TYR A 136 9.98 -5.75 -2.60
N GLY A 137 10.92 -6.60 -2.19
CA GLY A 137 12.06 -7.00 -3.02
C GLY A 137 13.03 -5.86 -3.27
N ASP A 138 14.05 -6.10 -4.09
CA ASP A 138 15.03 -5.05 -4.36
C ASP A 138 14.38 -3.88 -5.10
N LEU A 139 14.65 -2.65 -4.64
CA LEU A 139 14.14 -1.43 -5.27
C LEU A 139 15.13 -0.90 -6.32
N ASN A 140 14.59 -0.25 -7.34
CA ASN A 140 15.31 0.61 -8.26
C ASN A 140 14.87 2.06 -8.03
N ILE A 141 15.85 2.94 -7.80
CA ILE A 141 15.64 4.33 -7.41
C ILE A 141 16.44 5.21 -8.34
N GLU A 142 15.73 6.01 -9.13
CA GLU A 142 16.30 6.82 -10.20
C GLU A 142 15.96 8.29 -10.00
N LYS A 143 16.98 9.15 -10.00
CA LYS A 143 16.78 10.60 -10.04
C LYS A 143 16.21 10.99 -11.41
N GLN A 144 15.10 11.72 -11.43
CA GLN A 144 14.50 12.26 -12.65
C GLN A 144 15.19 13.56 -13.11
#